data_AF-A0A2J0M3D6-F1
#
_entry.id   AF-A0A2J0M3D6-F1
#
_cell.length_a   1.000
_cell.length_b   1.000
_cell.length_c   1.000
_cell.angle_alpha   90.00
_cell.angle_beta   90.00
_cell.angle_gamma   90.00
#
_symmetry.space_group_name_H-M   'P 1'
#
loop_
_entity.id
_entity.type
_entity.pdbx_description
1 polymer ?
#
loop_
_entity_poly.entity_id
_entity_poly.type
_entity_poly.pdbx_seq_one_letter_code
_entity_poly.pdbx_strand_id
1 'polypeptide(L)' 'MTTNHKIIIGDSRNMAEVQDKSVHLVITSPPYWQIKDYGDKNQIGFNDSYKEYIKNLDKVWLECYRV' A
#
# COMPACT_ATOMS: atom_id res chain seq x y z
N MET A 1 23.93 6.76 -18.11
CA MET A 1 23.24 5.51 -17.72
C MET A 1 21.75 5.75 -17.82
N THR A 2 20.98 4.78 -18.30
CA THR A 2 19.51 4.88 -18.41
C THR A 2 18.90 4.14 -17.22
N THR A 3 17.88 4.73 -16.59
CA THR A 3 17.13 4.11 -15.50
C THR A 3 15.72 3.75 -15.99
N ASN A 4 15.10 2.75 -15.36
CA ASN A 4 13.72 2.35 -15.65
C ASN A 4 12.82 2.82 -14.51
N HIS A 5 11.72 3.51 -14.85
CA HIS A 5 10.73 4.02 -13.90
C HIS A 5 9.34 3.54 -14.35
N LYS A 6 8.62 2.88 -13.45
CA LYS A 6 7.27 2.36 -13.70
C LYS A 6 6.31 2.96 -12.68
N ILE A 7 5.21 3.56 -13.15
CA ILE A 7 4.13 4.06 -12.30
C ILE A 7 2.93 3.12 -12.46
N ILE A 8 2.41 2.63 -11.35
CA ILE A 8 1.22 1.77 -11.30
C ILE A 8 0.15 2.52 -10.51
N ILE A 9 -1.04 2.69 -11.09
CA ILE A 9 -2.21 3.24 -10.41
C ILE A 9 -3.07 2.04 -9.99
N GLY A 10 -3.06 1.72 -8.70
CA GLY A 10 -3.71 0.54 -8.15
C GLY A 10 -3.83 0.56 -6.65
N ASP A 11 -4.39 -0.51 -6.08
CA ASP A 11 -4.56 -0.69 -4.64
C ASP A 11 -3.34 -1.42 -4.06
N SER A 12 -2.64 -0.81 -3.10
CA SER A 12 -1.44 -1.41 -2.50
C SER A 12 -1.71 -2.71 -1.72
N ARG A 13 -2.98 -3.06 -1.48
CA ARG A 13 -3.38 -4.39 -0.97
C ARG A 13 -3.22 -5.50 -2.02
N ASN A 14 -2.92 -5.17 -3.28
CA ASN A 14 -2.64 -6.09 -4.37
C ASN A 14 -1.63 -5.46 -5.36
N MET A 15 -0.40 -5.95 -5.36
CA MET A 15 0.71 -5.51 -6.22
C MET A 15 1.03 -6.55 -7.31
N ALA A 16 0.01 -7.17 -7.92
CA ALA A 16 0.18 -8.25 -8.91
C ALA A 16 1.05 -7.87 -10.12
N GLU A 17 1.19 -6.58 -10.43
CA GLU A 17 2.03 -6.05 -11.51
C GLU A 17 3.53 -6.01 -11.16
N VAL A 18 3.90 -6.41 -9.93
CA VAL A 18 5.26 -6.50 -9.41
C VAL A 18 5.59 -7.95 -9.06
N GLN A 19 6.73 -8.42 -9.58
CA GLN A 19 7.18 -9.80 -9.39
C GLN A 19 7.62 -10.04 -7.95
N ASP A 20 7.47 -11.27 -7.48
CA ASP A 20 7.97 -11.71 -6.18
C ASP A 20 9.48 -11.48 -6.06
N LYS A 21 9.95 -11.03 -4.90
CA LYS A 21 11.37 -10.87 -4.53
C LYS A 21 12.19 -10.02 -5.51
N SER A 22 11.57 -9.05 -6.15
CA SER A 22 12.16 -8.12 -7.11
C SER A 22 12.51 -6.75 -6.51
N VAL A 23 11.94 -6.41 -5.34
CA VAL A 23 12.13 -5.14 -4.65
C VAL A 23 13.17 -5.28 -3.52
N HIS A 24 14.14 -4.36 -3.50
CA HIS A 24 15.21 -4.37 -2.50
C HIS A 24 14.93 -3.46 -1.29
N LEU A 25 14.13 -2.40 -1.50
CA LEU A 25 13.79 -1.41 -0.49
C LEU A 25 12.37 -0.90 -0.75
N VAL A 26 11.55 -0.91 0.30
CA VAL A 26 10.22 -0.29 0.30
C VAL A 26 10.27 0.96 1.15
N ILE A 27 9.88 2.10 0.57
CA ILE A 27 9.68 3.37 1.29
C ILE A 27 8.21 3.72 1.12
N THR A 28 7.51 3.96 2.23
CA THR A 28 6.09 4.26 2.20
C THR A 28 5.67 5.13 3.37
N SER A 29 4.52 5.78 3.22
CA SER A 29 3.81 6.52 4.27
C SER A 29 2.33 6.13 4.14
N PRO A 30 1.86 5.11 4.88
CA PRO A 30 0.50 4.62 4.72
C PRO A 30 -0.53 5.68 5.13
N PRO A 31 -1.80 5.57 4.69
CA PRO A 31 -2.85 6.50 5.08
C PRO A 31 -2.95 6.64 6.61
N TYR A 32 -2.99 7.87 7.10
CA TYR A 32 -2.97 8.18 8.53
C TYR A 32 -4.35 8.00 9.17
N TRP A 33 -4.84 6.76 9.30
CA TRP A 33 -6.10 6.38 9.95
C TRP A 33 -7.19 7.48 9.93
N GLN A 34 -7.66 7.94 11.09
CA GLN A 34 -8.66 9.00 11.24
C GLN A 34 -8.08 10.44 11.21
N ILE A 35 -6.76 10.59 11.06
CA ILE A 35 -6.10 11.91 11.10
C ILE A 35 -6.35 12.68 9.80
N LYS A 36 -6.44 11.97 8.67
CA LYS A 36 -6.53 12.60 7.35
C LYS A 36 -7.50 11.86 6.42
N ASP A 37 -8.45 12.62 5.88
CA ASP A 37 -9.28 12.22 4.75
C ASP A 37 -8.53 12.56 3.45
N TYR A 38 -8.29 11.55 2.63
CA TYR A 38 -7.67 11.69 1.31
C TYR A 38 -8.71 11.77 0.18
N GLY A 39 -10.01 11.80 0.49
CA GLY A 39 -11.10 11.94 -0.47
C GLY A 39 -11.41 10.69 -1.28
N ASP A 40 -10.89 9.53 -0.89
CA ASP A 40 -11.14 8.24 -1.54
C ASP A 40 -11.97 7.32 -0.63
N LYS A 41 -13.12 6.86 -1.13
CA LYS A 41 -14.01 5.91 -0.45
C LYS A 41 -13.35 4.56 -0.12
N ASN A 42 -12.28 4.22 -0.82
CA ASN A 42 -11.52 2.98 -0.64
C ASN A 42 -10.26 3.18 0.22
N GLN A 43 -10.04 4.39 0.76
CA GLN A 43 -8.93 4.69 1.65
C GLN A 43 -8.90 3.70 2.82
N ILE A 44 -7.71 3.20 3.14
CA ILE A 44 -7.48 2.41 4.35
C ILE A 44 -7.56 3.34 5.57
N GLY A 45 -8.42 3.01 6.53
CA GLY A 45 -8.40 3.62 7.85
C GLY A 45 -9.42 4.73 8.10
N PHE A 46 -9.85 5.50 7.10
CA PHE A 46 -10.83 6.55 7.34
C PHE A 46 -12.20 5.92 7.63
N ASN A 47 -12.85 6.31 8.74
CA ASN A 47 -14.06 5.65 9.27
C ASN A 47 -13.94 4.15 9.60
N ASP A 48 -12.76 3.55 9.51
CA ASP A 48 -12.53 2.17 9.95
C ASP A 48 -12.41 2.10 11.47
N SER A 49 -12.85 0.97 12.03
CA SER A 49 -12.39 0.56 13.37
C SER A 49 -10.86 0.35 13.35
N TYR A 50 -10.21 0.53 14.50
CA TYR A 50 -8.77 0.27 14.62
C TYR A 50 -8.38 -1.13 14.10
N LYS A 51 -9.20 -2.14 14.38
CA LYS A 51 -8.95 -3.52 13.92
C LYS A 51 -9.01 -3.66 12.40
N GLU A 52 -9.98 -3.02 11.74
CA GLU A 52 -10.06 -3.06 10.27
C GLU A 52 -8.94 -2.26 9.61
N TYR A 53 -8.54 -1.13 10.21
CA TYR A 53 -7.36 -0.37 9.77
C TYR A 53 -6.09 -1.23 9.78
N ILE A 54 -5.77 -1.86 10.90
CA ILE A 54 -4.58 -2.72 11.03
C ILE A 54 -4.66 -3.90 10.06
N LYS A 55 -5.81 -4.58 9.97
CA LYS A 55 -6.01 -5.70 9.05
C LYS A 55 -5.82 -5.32 7.58
N ASN A 56 -6.21 -4.11 7.18
CA ASN A 56 -5.99 -3.64 5.81
C ASN A 56 -4.53 -3.27 5.57
N LEU A 57 -3.83 -2.71 6.57
CA LEU A 57 -2.39 -2.51 6.49
C LEU A 57 -1.62 -3.83 6.41
N ASP A 58 -2.02 -4.86 7.15
CA ASP A 58 -1.39 -6.19 7.10
C ASP A 58 -1.41 -6.78 5.69
N LYS A 59 -2.49 -6.57 4.92
CA LYS A 59 -2.53 -6.97 3.50
C LYS A 59 -1.47 -6.26 2.67
N VAL A 60 -1.25 -4.97 2.91
CA VAL A 60 -0.20 -4.20 2.23
C VAL A 60 1.18 -4.70 2.65
N TRP A 61 1.39 -5.00 3.94
CA TRP A 61 2.66 -5.53 4.44
C TRP A 61 2.99 -6.90 3.87
N LEU A 62 1.99 -7.77 3.69
CA LEU A 62 2.17 -9.05 3.02
C LEU A 62 2.60 -8.87 1.57
N GLU A 63 2.03 -7.90 0.85
CA GLU A 63 2.45 -7.58 -0.51
C GLU A 63 3.87 -7.00 -0.53
N CYS A 64 4.20 -6.05 0.36
CA CYS A 64 5.55 -5.52 0.50
C CYS A 64 6.61 -6.59 0.79
N TYR A 65 6.24 -7.65 1.51
CA TYR A 65 7.12 -8.79 1.79
C TYR A 65 7.24 -9.75 0.61
N ARG A 66 6.17 -9.92 -0.18
CA ARG A 66 6.12 -10.79 -1.35
C ARG A 66 7.02 -10.28 -2.47
N VAL A 67 6.90 -8.98 -2.80
CA VAL A 67 7.48 -8.34 -3.99
C VAL A 67 8.99 -8.16 -3.95
#